data_AF-A0A2D4YD56-F1
#
_entry.id   AF-A0A2D4YD56-F1
#
_cell.length_a   1.000
_cell.length_b   1.000
_cell.length_c   1.000
_cell.angle_alpha   90.00
_cell.angle_beta   90.00
_cell.angle_gamma   90.00
#
_symmetry.space_group_name_H-M   'P 1'
#
loop_
_entity.id
_entity.type
_entity.pdbx_description
1 polymer ?
#
loop_
_entity_poly.entity_id
_entity_poly.type
_entity_poly.pdbx_seq_one_letter_code
_entity_poly.pdbx_strand_id
1 'polypeptide(L)' 'MKNVLCSLIGHDFEVSKVVTYHVKEYKCKRCSSEMTIDGNGKFIPLTPKHKEINSVLNRVHNKRLERSQKLLMIDY' A
#
# COMPACT_ATOMS: atom_id res chain seq x y z
N MET A 1 7.97 -13.59 21.20
CA MET A 1 6.86 -14.57 20.97
C MET A 1 5.66 -14.02 20.19
N LYS A 2 5.67 -12.79 19.64
CA LYS A 2 4.50 -12.25 18.91
C LYS A 2 4.24 -12.92 17.55
N ASN A 3 5.27 -13.52 16.97
CA ASN A 3 5.18 -14.20 15.67
C ASN A 3 4.45 -15.55 15.77
N VAL A 4 4.59 -16.26 16.89
CA VAL A 4 3.96 -17.58 17.12
C VAL A 4 2.44 -17.46 17.17
N LEU A 5 1.93 -16.41 17.82
CA LEU A 5 0.48 -16.14 17.88
C LEU A 5 -0.11 -15.89 16.48
N CYS A 6 0.62 -15.20 15.60
CA CYS A 6 0.19 -14.94 14.24
C CYS A 6 0.24 -16.22 13.38
N SER A 7 1.19 -17.11 13.64
CA SER A 7 1.22 -18.44 12.98
C SER A 7 0.05 -19.33 13.38
N LEU A 8 -0.50 -19.16 14.59
CA LEU A 8 -1.59 -20.00 15.11
C LEU A 8 -2.99 -19.43 14.80
N ILE A 9 -3.17 -18.10 14.93
CA ILE A 9 -4.49 -17.45 14.84
C ILE A 9 -4.65 -16.69 13.50
N GLY A 10 -3.56 -16.51 12.75
CA GLY A 10 -3.52 -15.69 11.56
C GLY A 10 -3.04 -14.27 11.83
N HIS A 11 -2.68 -13.58 10.75
CA HIS A 11 -2.23 -12.20 10.81
C HIS A 11 -3.40 -11.22 10.87
N ASP A 12 -3.26 -10.20 11.72
CA ASP A 12 -4.21 -9.09 11.85
C ASP A 12 -3.63 -7.86 11.15
N PHE A 13 -3.82 -7.82 9.84
CA PHE A 13 -3.27 -6.79 8.95
C PHE A 13 -4.15 -5.54 8.92
N GLU A 14 -3.52 -4.39 9.08
CA GLU A 14 -4.14 -3.07 8.89
C GLU A 14 -3.44 -2.30 7.78
N VAL A 15 -4.18 -1.46 7.07
CA VAL A 15 -3.63 -0.61 6.01
C VAL A 15 -2.64 0.38 6.65
N SER A 16 -1.37 0.26 6.31
CA SER A 16 -0.33 1.18 6.75
C SER A 16 -0.14 2.36 5.81
N LYS A 17 -0.37 2.15 4.51
CA LYS A 17 -0.25 3.19 3.49
C LYS A 17 -1.15 2.90 2.28
N VAL A 18 -1.85 3.92 1.82
CA VAL A 18 -2.55 3.89 0.52
C VAL A 18 -1.58 4.41 -0.54
N VAL A 19 -1.13 3.53 -1.43
CA VAL A 19 -0.15 3.88 -2.48
C VAL A 19 -0.88 4.50 -3.66
N THR A 20 -1.92 3.83 -4.13
CA THR A 20 -2.89 4.30 -5.12
C THR A 20 -4.27 3.81 -4.69
N TYR A 21 -5.31 4.03 -5.50
CA TYR A 21 -6.63 3.45 -5.25
C TYR A 21 -6.63 1.90 -5.17
N HIS A 22 -5.72 1.24 -5.90
CA HIS A 22 -5.66 -0.23 -6.00
C HIS A 22 -4.49 -0.86 -5.23
N VAL A 23 -3.39 -0.12 -5.08
CA VAL A 23 -2.18 -0.61 -4.40
C VAL A 23 -2.17 -0.05 -2.98
N LYS A 24 -2.08 -0.95 -2.00
CA LYS A 24 -2.04 -0.63 -0.57
C LYS A 24 -0.93 -1.42 0.10
N GLU A 25 -0.37 -0.86 1.16
CA GLU A 25 0.56 -1.53 2.07
C GLU A 25 -0.16 -1.84 3.37
N TYR A 26 0.24 -2.94 3.98
CA TYR A 26 -0.38 -3.49 5.18
C TYR A 26 0.69 -3.85 6.19
N LYS A 27 0.37 -3.67 7.47
CA LYS A 27 1.22 -4.07 8.59
C LYS A 27 0.41 -4.86 9.61
N CYS A 28 0.95 -5.99 10.05
CA CYS A 28 0.33 -6.76 11.11
C CYS A 28 0.51 -6.05 12.44
N LYS A 29 -0.58 -5.85 13.19
CA LYS A 29 -0.58 -5.23 14.54
C LYS A 29 0.28 -5.98 15.56
N ARG A 30 0.50 -7.27 15.32
CA ARG A 30 1.03 -8.21 16.31
C ARG A 30 2.47 -8.63 16.03
N CYS A 31 2.82 -8.99 14.79
CA CYS A 31 4.14 -9.56 14.45
C CYS A 31 5.02 -8.68 13.55
N SER A 32 4.62 -7.44 13.25
CA SER A 32 5.35 -6.52 12.36
C SER A 32 5.56 -7.01 10.92
N SER A 33 4.94 -8.12 10.52
CA SER A 33 4.94 -8.56 9.12
C SER A 33 4.27 -7.50 8.24
N GLU A 34 4.86 -7.24 7.07
CA GLU A 34 4.37 -6.24 6.13
C GLU A 34 4.06 -6.87 4.78
N MET A 35 2.92 -6.48 4.20
CA MET A 35 2.38 -7.02 2.95
C MET A 35 1.89 -5.88 2.06
N THR A 36 1.68 -6.15 0.79
CA THR A 36 1.14 -5.19 -0.17
C THR A 36 0.29 -5.88 -1.23
N ILE A 37 -0.62 -5.14 -1.85
CA ILE A 37 -1.37 -5.60 -3.02
C ILE A 37 -0.63 -5.15 -4.28
N ASP A 38 -0.23 -6.08 -5.13
CA ASP A 38 0.44 -5.76 -6.40
C ASP A 38 -0.53 -5.22 -7.47
N GLY A 39 -0.01 -4.84 -8.64
CA GLY A 39 -0.82 -4.33 -9.75
C GLY A 39 -1.84 -5.33 -10.31
N ASN A 40 -1.73 -6.61 -9.98
CA ASN A 40 -2.66 -7.67 -10.37
C ASN A 40 -3.63 -8.04 -9.23
N GLY A 41 -3.60 -7.32 -8.10
CA GLY A 41 -4.45 -7.60 -6.96
C GLY A 41 -3.94 -8.67 -6.00
N LYS A 42 -2.70 -9.16 -6.16
CA LYS A 42 -2.15 -10.22 -5.31
C LYS A 42 -1.60 -9.68 -4.01
N PHE A 43 -1.91 -10.36 -2.92
CA PHE A 43 -1.38 -10.05 -1.59
C PHE A 43 -0.01 -10.68 -1.39
N ILE A 44 1.05 -9.86 -1.48
CA ILE A 44 2.45 -10.31 -1.49
C ILE A 44 3.27 -9.61 -0.40
N PRO A 45 4.44 -10.15 0.00
CA PRO A 45 5.31 -9.52 0.98
C PRO A 45 5.77 -8.13 0.57
N LEU A 46 5.74 -7.17 1.50
CA LEU A 46 6.28 -5.83 1.28
C LEU A 46 7.80 -5.83 1.45
N THR A 47 8.49 -6.31 0.41
CA THR A 47 9.95 -6.30 0.34
C THR A 47 10.50 -4.87 0.19
N PRO A 48 11.80 -4.62 0.47
CA PRO A 48 12.42 -3.33 0.20
C PRO A 48 12.24 -2.86 -1.25
N LYS A 49 12.33 -3.79 -2.21
CA LYS A 49 12.06 -3.52 -3.63
C LYS A 49 10.62 -3.07 -3.86
N HIS A 50 9.64 -3.72 -3.24
CA HIS A 50 8.24 -3.32 -3.35
C HIS A 50 7.98 -1.96 -2.69
N LYS A 51 8.64 -1.62 -1.57
CA LYS A 51 8.56 -0.29 -0.96
C LYS A 51 9.05 0.81 -1.90
N GLU A 52 10.17 0.56 -2.58
CA GLU A 52 10.72 1.50 -3.55
C GLU A 52 9.76 1.73 -4.72
N ILE A 53 9.26 0.64 -5.33
CA ILE A 53 8.27 0.68 -6.41
C ILE A 53 7.01 1.44 -5.96
N ASN A 54 6.47 1.12 -4.80
CA ASN A 54 5.29 1.78 -4.24
C ASN A 54 5.52 3.27 -3.98
N SER A 55 6.70 3.67 -3.51
CA SER A 55 7.06 5.08 -3.34
C SER A 55 6.99 5.85 -4.65
N VAL A 56 7.55 5.28 -5.73
CA VAL A 56 7.48 5.89 -7.07
C VAL A 56 6.04 5.92 -7.59
N LEU A 57 5.28 4.84 -7.43
CA LEU A 57 3.88 4.75 -7.84
C LEU A 57 3.02 5.81 -7.16
N ASN A 58 3.14 5.97 -5.84
CA ASN A 58 2.42 6.98 -5.07
C ASN A 58 2.71 8.40 -5.59
N ARG A 59 3.99 8.71 -5.83
CA ARG A 59 4.39 10.00 -6.40
C ARG A 59 3.79 10.26 -7.77
N VAL A 60 3.81 9.28 -8.66
CA VAL A 60 3.23 9.41 -10.02
C VAL A 60 1.72 9.57 -9.94
N HIS A 61 1.06 8.80 -9.07
CA HIS A 61 -0.37 8.84 -8.87
C HIS A 61 -0.84 10.21 -8.37
N ASN A 62 -0.22 10.76 -7.33
CA ASN A 62 -0.57 12.07 -6.80
C ASN A 62 -0.35 13.18 -7.82
N LYS A 63 0.77 13.16 -8.56
CA LYS A 63 1.00 14.13 -9.65
C LYS A 63 -0.07 14.08 -10.74
N ARG A 64 -0.60 12.90 -11.06
CA ARG A 64 -1.71 12.76 -12.03
C ARG A 64 -3.01 13.30 -11.44
N LEU A 65 -3.29 13.02 -10.18
CA LEU A 65 -4.48 13.52 -9.49
C LEU A 65 -4.47 15.05 -9.41
N GLU A 66 -3.36 15.66 -9.01
CA GLU A 66 -3.19 17.12 -8.97
C GLU A 66 -3.42 17.77 -10.34
N ARG A 67 -2.90 17.15 -11.42
CA ARG A 67 -3.14 17.63 -12.79
C ARG A 67 -4.60 17.51 -13.20
N SER A 68 -5.24 16.40 -12.88
CA SER A 68 -6.67 16.19 -13.17
C SER A 68 -7.54 17.19 -12.42
N GLN A 69 -7.24 17.45 -11.15
CA GLN A 69 -7.95 18.46 -10.37
C GLN A 69 -7.76 19.87 -10.94
N LYS A 70 -6.54 20.23 -11.36
CA LYS A 70 -6.28 21.52 -12.03
C LYS A 70 -7.07 21.68 -13.33
N LEU A 71 -7.22 20.62 -14.13
CA LEU A 71 -8.04 20.65 -15.34
C LEU A 71 -9.51 20.95 -14.99
N LEU A 72 -10.06 20.24 -13.99
CA LEU A 72 -11.44 20.48 -13.52
C LEU A 72 -11.68 21.90 -12.98
N MET A 73 -10.65 22.60 -12.51
CA MET A 73 -10.77 23.98 -12.00
C MET A 73 -10.69 25.05 -13.11
N ILE A 74 -10.21 24.72 -14.31
CA ILE A 74 -10.14 25.66 -15.44
C ILE A 74 -11.48 25.73 -16.20
N ASP A 75 -12.30 24.69 -16.07
CA ASP A 75 -13.60 24.57 -16.74
C ASP A 75 -14.75 25.32 -16.02
N TYR A 76 -14.45 26.17 -15.03
CA TYR A 76 -15.41 26.95 -14.22
C TYR A 76 -15.10 28.45 -14.28
#